data_AF-A0A8S9JDE8-F1
#
_entry.id   AF-A0A8S9JDE8-F1
#
_cell.length_a   1.000
_cell.length_b   1.000
_cell.length_c   1.000
_cell.angle_alpha   90.00
_cell.angle_beta   90.00
_cell.angle_gamma   90.00
#
_symmetry.space_group_name_H-M   'P 1'
#
loop_
_entity.id
_entity.type
_entity.pdbx_description
1 polymer ?
#
loop_
_entity_poly.entity_id
_entity_poly.type
_entity_poly.pdbx_seq_one_letter_code
_entity_poly.pdbx_strand_id
1 'polypeptide(L)'
;MVRRELLEELDGSFKVEAEVRSEFDGWVKSSEGNLTTMVKSVFKVGSLVKFEKDGAYKRVEQRVESKRVVEVTTESGKRVDRVVQQRLYPRTVITSTLRGLSNDKDMYVLVTNVSQALNERYSVGEALTEVYNRQDSDGWMQVEDHNVLAGEARTRQSLRYIDEFGCYSRTIVAANGEIDQDSSSDKCPSSSSS
;
A
#
# COMPACT_ATOMS: atom_id res chain seq x y z
N MET A 1 -8.75 -19.36 2.03
CA MET A 1 -9.57 -18.16 1.74
C MET A 1 -10.73 -18.15 2.70
N VAL A 2 -10.98 -17.04 3.38
CA VAL A 2 -12.12 -16.86 4.29
C VAL A 2 -12.94 -15.68 3.79
N ARG A 3 -14.27 -15.85 3.76
CA ARG A 3 -15.25 -14.85 3.31
C ARG A 3 -16.30 -14.65 4.41
N ARG A 4 -16.70 -13.41 4.70
CA ARG A 4 -17.78 -13.08 5.63
C ARG A 4 -18.59 -11.90 5.11
N GLU A 5 -19.90 -11.95 5.31
CA GLU A 5 -20.88 -10.96 4.83
C GLU A 5 -21.91 -10.68 5.92
N LEU A 6 -22.28 -9.41 6.07
CA LEU A 6 -23.39 -8.93 6.91
C LEU A 6 -24.03 -7.77 6.17
N LEU A 7 -25.34 -7.84 5.89
CA LEU A 7 -26.09 -6.87 5.10
C LEU A 7 -27.43 -6.56 5.79
N GLU A 8 -27.75 -5.28 5.95
CA GLU A 8 -29.07 -4.76 6.33
C GLU A 8 -29.38 -3.59 5.39
N GLU A 9 -30.37 -3.75 4.50
CA GLU A 9 -30.65 -2.78 3.42
C GLU A 9 -29.42 -2.53 2.51
N LEU A 10 -29.00 -1.27 2.33
CA LEU A 10 -27.79 -0.92 1.57
C LEU A 10 -26.53 -0.84 2.45
N ASP A 11 -26.68 -1.06 3.76
CA ASP A 11 -25.59 -1.04 4.71
C ASP A 11 -25.06 -2.45 4.94
N GLY A 12 -23.76 -2.53 5.17
CA GLY A 12 -23.13 -3.80 5.43
C GLY A 12 -21.64 -3.84 5.19
N SER A 13 -21.08 -5.03 5.34
CA SER A 13 -19.65 -5.23 5.12
C SER A 13 -19.36 -6.56 4.46
N PHE A 14 -18.33 -6.54 3.63
CA PHE A 14 -17.80 -7.69 2.92
C PHE A 14 -16.31 -7.79 3.21
N LYS A 15 -15.88 -8.91 3.79
CA LYS A 15 -14.48 -9.15 4.12
C LYS A 15 -13.96 -10.41 3.43
N VAL A 16 -12.82 -10.30 2.77
CA VAL A 16 -12.08 -11.42 2.17
C VAL A 16 -10.65 -11.41 2.66
N GLU A 17 -10.18 -12.59 3.05
CA GLU A 17 -8.79 -12.82 3.43
C GLU A 17 -8.24 -14.06 2.73
N ALA A 18 -7.02 -13.95 2.23
CA ALA A 18 -6.27 -15.07 1.67
C ALA A 18 -4.81 -15.02 2.12
N GLU A 19 -4.26 -16.19 2.38
CA GLU A 19 -2.85 -16.37 2.73
C GLU A 19 -2.32 -17.56 1.93
N VAL A 20 -1.16 -17.37 1.29
CA VAL A 20 -0.44 -18.40 0.55
C VAL A 20 0.96 -18.50 1.13
N ARG A 21 1.38 -19.72 1.43
CA ARG A 21 2.74 -20.04 1.84
C ARG A 21 3.34 -21.00 0.82
N SER A 22 4.60 -20.79 0.48
CA SER A 22 5.36 -21.68 -0.41
C SER A 22 6.78 -21.82 0.08
N GLU A 23 7.33 -22.99 -0.14
CA GLU A 23 8.70 -23.36 0.17
C GLU A 23 9.23 -24.19 -1.00
N PHE A 24 10.44 -23.86 -1.45
CA PHE A 24 11.11 -24.62 -2.51
C PHE A 24 12.62 -24.67 -2.24
N ASP A 25 13.21 -25.79 -2.62
CA ASP A 25 14.64 -26.06 -2.50
C ASP A 25 15.21 -26.47 -3.85
N GLY A 26 16.40 -25.99 -4.16
CA GLY A 26 17.16 -26.40 -5.35
C GLY A 26 18.63 -26.48 -5.03
N TRP A 27 19.33 -27.47 -5.59
CA TRP A 27 20.77 -27.63 -5.41
C TRP A 27 21.52 -27.42 -6.72
N VAL A 28 22.74 -26.94 -6.60
CA VAL A 28 23.68 -26.79 -7.72
C VAL A 28 25.05 -27.29 -7.29
N LYS A 29 25.72 -28.02 -8.17
CA LYS A 29 27.12 -28.43 -7.98
C LYS A 29 28.04 -27.40 -8.62
N SER A 30 29.01 -26.91 -7.86
CA SER A 30 29.99 -25.91 -8.30
C SER A 30 31.42 -26.34 -7.99
N SER A 31 32.41 -25.58 -8.45
CA SER A 31 33.81 -25.76 -8.06
C SER A 31 34.05 -25.56 -6.56
N GLU A 32 33.21 -24.76 -5.91
CA GLU A 32 33.25 -24.45 -4.47
C GLU A 32 32.44 -25.46 -3.63
N GLY A 33 31.94 -26.54 -4.25
CA GLY A 33 31.13 -27.58 -3.62
C GLY A 33 29.65 -27.52 -3.98
N ASN A 34 28.85 -28.31 -3.28
CA ASN A 34 27.40 -28.38 -3.47
C ASN A 34 26.72 -27.28 -2.64
N LEU A 35 25.89 -26.48 -3.30
CA LEU A 35 25.12 -25.41 -2.70
C LEU A 35 23.63 -25.72 -2.82
N THR A 36 22.90 -25.50 -1.73
CA THR A 36 21.45 -25.62 -1.69
C THR A 36 20.85 -24.24 -1.46
N THR A 37 19.89 -23.85 -2.30
CA THR A 37 19.11 -22.62 -2.15
C THR A 37 17.71 -22.97 -1.70
N MET A 38 17.33 -22.45 -0.54
CA MET A 38 15.98 -22.56 0.02
C MET A 38 15.27 -21.23 -0.12
N VAL A 39 14.02 -21.25 -0.56
CA VAL A 39 13.20 -20.05 -0.67
C VAL A 39 11.86 -20.27 0.00
N LYS A 40 11.58 -19.41 0.98
CA LYS A 40 10.32 -19.36 1.72
C LYS A 40 9.59 -18.09 1.38
N SER A 41 8.36 -18.20 0.91
CA SER A 41 7.52 -17.05 0.59
C SER A 41 6.17 -17.14 1.29
N VAL A 42 5.75 -16.02 1.87
CA VAL A 42 4.43 -15.83 2.47
C VAL A 42 3.79 -14.62 1.79
N PHE A 43 2.57 -14.77 1.32
CA PHE A 43 1.76 -13.70 0.75
C PHE A 43 0.41 -13.67 1.45
N LYS A 44 -0.01 -12.51 1.94
CA LYS A 44 -1.30 -12.29 2.60
C LYS A 44 -2.01 -11.12 1.93
N VAL A 45 -3.30 -11.28 1.70
CA VAL A 45 -4.17 -10.20 1.23
C VAL A 45 -5.44 -10.19 2.06
N GLY A 46 -5.78 -9.02 2.57
CA GLY A 46 -7.06 -8.71 3.18
C GLY A 46 -7.75 -7.59 2.42
N SER A 47 -9.05 -7.74 2.20
CA SER A 47 -9.90 -6.69 1.65
C SER A 47 -11.17 -6.59 2.48
N LEU A 48 -11.54 -5.36 2.86
CA LEU A 48 -12.78 -5.02 3.53
C LEU A 48 -13.48 -3.95 2.72
N VAL A 49 -14.74 -4.18 2.39
CA VAL A 49 -15.65 -3.17 1.83
C VAL A 49 -16.74 -2.95 2.85
N LYS A 50 -17.02 -1.69 3.18
CA LYS A 50 -18.09 -1.30 4.10
C LYS A 50 -18.97 -0.24 3.45
N PHE A 51 -20.28 -0.43 3.58
CA PHE A 51 -21.32 0.52 3.20
C PHE A 51 -22.04 0.96 4.47
N GLU A 52 -22.23 2.27 4.61
CA GLU A 52 -22.95 2.89 5.72
C GLU A 52 -23.82 4.03 5.17
N LYS A 53 -24.85 4.42 5.93
CA LYS A 53 -25.74 5.53 5.59
C LYS A 53 -26.48 5.28 4.28
N ASP A 54 -27.09 4.11 4.16
CA ASP A 54 -27.81 3.65 2.97
C ASP A 54 -26.91 3.66 1.72
N GLY A 55 -25.64 3.29 1.91
CA GLY A 55 -24.61 3.31 0.86
C GLY A 55 -24.10 4.70 0.46
N ALA A 56 -24.53 5.78 1.13
CA ALA A 56 -23.98 7.13 0.91
C ALA A 56 -22.54 7.28 1.41
N TYR A 57 -22.09 6.39 2.31
CA TYR A 57 -20.71 6.30 2.74
C TYR A 57 -20.15 4.92 2.40
N LYS A 58 -19.02 4.90 1.68
CA LYS A 58 -18.36 3.66 1.26
C LYS A 58 -16.90 3.72 1.67
N ARG A 59 -16.42 2.65 2.30
CA ARG A 59 -15.01 2.50 2.71
C ARG A 59 -14.48 1.18 2.19
N VAL A 60 -13.39 1.25 1.43
CA VAL A 60 -12.63 0.09 0.97
C VAL A 60 -11.27 0.12 1.63
N GLU A 61 -10.91 -0.95 2.30
CA GLU A 61 -9.57 -1.16 2.85
C GLU A 61 -8.97 -2.40 2.25
N GLN A 62 -7.74 -2.28 1.75
CA GLN A 62 -6.97 -3.38 1.23
C GLN A 62 -5.61 -3.39 1.90
N ARG A 63 -5.15 -4.56 2.29
CA ARG A 63 -3.83 -4.74 2.89
C ARG A 63 -3.18 -5.95 2.25
N VAL A 64 -2.05 -5.73 1.59
CA VAL A 64 -1.22 -6.79 1.01
C VAL A 64 0.10 -6.85 1.76
N GLU A 65 0.47 -8.04 2.22
CA GLU A 65 1.75 -8.31 2.87
C GLU A 65 2.47 -9.42 2.13
N SER A 66 3.75 -9.24 1.87
CA SER A 66 4.61 -10.30 1.33
C SER A 66 5.91 -10.38 2.09
N LYS A 67 6.34 -11.59 2.42
CA LYS A 67 7.67 -11.87 2.98
C LYS A 67 8.32 -12.98 2.17
N ARG A 68 9.53 -12.72 1.69
CA ARG A 68 10.37 -13.72 1.03
C ARG A 68 11.70 -13.83 1.77
N VAL A 69 12.12 -15.06 2.03
CA VAL A 69 13.43 -15.38 2.58
C VAL A 69 14.11 -16.32 1.60
N VAL A 70 15.31 -15.95 1.16
CA VAL A 70 16.19 -16.80 0.36
C VAL A 70 17.40 -17.10 1.23
N GLU A 71 17.75 -18.38 1.36
CA GLU A 71 18.89 -18.82 2.13
C GLU A 71 19.72 -19.78 1.29
N VAL A 72 21.03 -19.57 1.26
CA VAL A 72 21.98 -20.45 0.56
C VAL A 72 22.83 -21.16 1.60
N THR A 73 22.90 -22.48 1.52
CA THR A 73 23.68 -23.32 2.43
C THR A 73 24.64 -24.21 1.67
N THR A 74 25.77 -24.54 2.31
CA THR A 74 26.67 -25.60 1.84
C THR A 74 26.12 -26.98 2.18
N GLU A 75 26.72 -28.03 1.61
CA GLU A 75 26.44 -29.43 1.97
C GLU A 75 26.62 -29.72 3.48
N SER A 76 27.57 -29.05 4.14
CA SER A 76 27.77 -29.13 5.59
C SER A 76 26.73 -28.35 6.41
N GLY A 77 25.74 -27.71 5.76
CA GLY A 77 24.70 -26.91 6.39
C GLY A 77 25.14 -25.50 6.79
N LYS A 78 26.34 -25.05 6.41
CA LYS A 78 26.82 -23.70 6.71
C LYS A 78 26.06 -22.69 5.84
N ARG A 79 25.46 -21.68 6.45
CA ARG A 79 24.83 -20.56 5.74
C ARG A 79 25.88 -19.71 5.03
N VAL A 80 25.75 -19.61 3.71
CA VAL A 80 26.59 -18.78 2.84
C VAL A 80 26.01 -17.38 2.74
N ASP A 81 24.72 -17.28 2.43
CA ASP A 81 24.04 -16.00 2.27
C ASP A 81 22.57 -16.10 2.68
N ARG A 82 21.98 -14.94 2.98
CA ARG A 82 20.58 -14.80 3.32
C ARG A 82 20.05 -13.46 2.85
N VAL A 83 19.01 -13.52 2.02
CA VAL A 83 18.24 -12.38 1.57
C VAL A 83 16.86 -12.41 2.22
N VAL A 84 16.42 -11.29 2.80
CA VAL A 84 15.07 -11.14 3.32
C VAL A 84 14.42 -9.92 2.67
N GLN A 85 13.24 -10.13 2.10
CA GLN A 85 12.41 -9.07 1.52
C GLN A 85 11.05 -9.07 2.20
N GLN A 86 10.62 -7.90 2.66
CA GLN A 86 9.32 -7.67 3.28
C GLN A 86 8.65 -6.49 2.58
N ARG A 87 7.38 -6.65 2.21
CA ARG A 87 6.58 -5.58 1.62
C ARG A 87 5.23 -5.52 2.32
N LEU A 88 4.77 -4.31 2.55
CA LEU A 88 3.44 -4.00 3.06
C LEU A 88 2.84 -2.90 2.18
N TYR A 89 1.66 -3.18 1.62
CA TYR A 89 0.90 -2.25 0.78
C TYR A 89 -0.51 -2.07 1.36
N PRO A 90 -0.73 -1.08 2.24
CA PRO A 90 -2.05 -0.68 2.69
C PRO A 90 -2.65 0.32 1.69
N ARG A 91 -3.94 0.17 1.42
CA ARG A 91 -4.75 1.09 0.62
C ARG A 91 -6.11 1.29 1.28
N THR A 92 -6.54 2.54 1.35
CA THR A 92 -7.85 2.93 1.84
C THR A 92 -8.49 3.88 0.84
N VAL A 93 -9.74 3.62 0.48
CA VAL A 93 -10.57 4.51 -0.35
C VAL A 93 -11.85 4.78 0.42
N ILE A 94 -12.19 6.05 0.61
CA ILE A 94 -13.42 6.48 1.25
C ILE A 94 -14.16 7.39 0.28
N THR A 95 -15.42 7.09 0.01
CA THR A 95 -16.31 7.93 -0.79
C THR A 95 -17.54 8.30 0.01
N SER A 96 -17.92 9.57 0.00
CA SER A 96 -19.12 10.08 0.65
C SER A 96 -19.98 10.87 -0.33
N THR A 97 -21.28 10.60 -0.36
CA THR A 97 -22.28 11.39 -1.09
C THR A 97 -22.94 12.36 -0.11
N LEU A 98 -22.79 13.65 -0.37
CA LEU A 98 -23.45 14.73 0.37
C LEU A 98 -24.55 15.31 -0.52
N ARG A 99 -25.78 15.38 -0.02
CA ARG A 99 -26.87 16.05 -0.77
C ARG A 99 -26.59 17.55 -0.85
N GLY A 100 -26.88 18.16 -2.01
CA GLY A 100 -26.74 19.60 -2.21
C GLY A 100 -27.58 20.40 -1.21
N LEU A 101 -27.12 21.60 -0.86
CA LEU A 101 -27.84 22.55 0.01
C LEU A 101 -28.99 23.26 -0.71
N SER A 102 -29.12 23.12 -2.03
CA SER A 102 -30.17 23.73 -2.84
C SER A 102 -31.46 22.91 -2.80
N ASN A 103 -32.59 23.55 -3.14
CA ASN A 103 -33.89 22.89 -3.27
C ASN A 103 -33.98 21.94 -4.49
N ASP A 104 -32.91 21.80 -5.29
CA ASP A 104 -32.84 20.90 -6.43
C ASP A 104 -32.46 19.49 -5.97
N LYS A 105 -33.43 18.59 -6.09
CA LYS A 105 -33.33 17.20 -5.62
C LYS A 105 -32.25 16.38 -6.34
N ASP A 106 -31.74 16.90 -7.46
CA ASP A 106 -30.84 16.18 -8.36
C ASP A 106 -29.36 16.61 -8.20
N MET A 107 -29.07 17.53 -7.29
CA MET A 107 -27.71 18.01 -7.04
C MET A 107 -27.06 17.34 -5.82
N TYR A 108 -25.85 16.84 -5.97
CA TYR A 108 -25.07 16.25 -4.89
C TYR A 108 -23.57 16.48 -5.07
N VAL A 109 -22.84 16.36 -3.96
CA VAL A 109 -21.37 16.43 -3.93
C VAL A 109 -20.84 15.05 -3.57
N LEU A 110 -19.95 14.52 -4.40
CA LEU A 110 -19.18 13.31 -4.10
C LEU A 110 -17.81 13.73 -3.59
N VAL A 111 -17.45 13.27 -2.40
CA VAL A 111 -16.13 13.49 -1.80
C VAL A 111 -15.41 12.16 -1.75
N THR A 112 -14.18 12.11 -2.26
CA THR A 112 -13.34 10.91 -2.28
C THR A 112 -12.00 11.18 -1.61
N ASN A 113 -11.60 10.29 -0.71
CA ASN A 113 -10.26 10.26 -0.12
C ASN A 113 -9.60 8.92 -0.45
N VAL A 114 -8.36 8.96 -0.92
CA VAL A 114 -7.54 7.79 -1.25
C VAL A 114 -6.24 7.91 -0.48
N SER A 115 -5.91 6.91 0.32
CA SER A 115 -4.61 6.78 0.96
C SER A 115 -4.00 5.46 0.54
N GLN A 116 -2.75 5.46 0.07
CA GLN A 116 -2.02 4.24 -0.26
C GLN A 116 -0.56 4.38 0.09
N ALA A 117 0.07 3.27 0.46
CA ALA A 117 1.50 3.27 0.75
C ALA A 117 2.18 1.99 0.28
N LEU A 118 3.50 2.07 0.10
CA LEU A 118 4.41 0.95 -0.05
C LEU A 118 5.49 1.09 1.02
N ASN A 119 5.56 0.10 1.90
CA ASN A 119 6.63 -0.05 2.88
C ASN A 119 7.41 -1.31 2.52
N GLU A 120 8.65 -1.15 2.07
CA GLU A 120 9.54 -2.25 1.70
C GLU A 120 10.78 -2.24 2.57
N ARG A 121 11.18 -3.44 3.03
CA ARG A 121 12.47 -3.71 3.67
C ARG A 121 13.15 -4.82 2.92
N TYR A 122 14.42 -4.60 2.59
CA TYR A 122 15.26 -5.55 1.91
C TYR A 122 16.58 -5.66 2.66
N SER A 123 17.00 -6.88 3.01
CA SER A 123 18.27 -7.09 3.70
C SER A 123 19.07 -8.22 3.06
N VAL A 124 20.36 -7.98 2.89
CA VAL A 124 21.36 -8.96 2.42
C VAL A 124 22.53 -8.92 3.39
N GLY A 125 22.75 -10.01 4.12
CA GLY A 125 23.73 -10.01 5.21
C GLY A 125 23.41 -8.92 6.26
N GLU A 126 24.32 -7.96 6.42
CA GLU A 126 24.16 -6.79 7.32
C GLU A 126 23.60 -5.54 6.61
N ALA A 127 23.60 -5.52 5.28
CA ALA A 127 23.07 -4.40 4.51
C ALA A 127 21.54 -4.37 4.59
N LEU A 128 20.98 -3.18 4.82
CA LEU A 128 19.54 -2.93 4.91
C LEU A 128 19.15 -1.79 3.98
N THR A 129 18.13 -2.03 3.17
CA THR A 129 17.46 -1.02 2.35
C THR A 129 16.01 -0.91 2.80
N GLU A 130 15.53 0.32 2.96
CA GLU A 130 14.15 0.61 3.31
C GLU A 130 13.54 1.60 2.32
N VAL A 131 12.32 1.32 1.87
CA VAL A 131 11.53 2.22 1.01
C VAL A 131 10.19 2.48 1.67
N TYR A 132 9.86 3.75 1.81
CA TYR A 132 8.57 4.23 2.28
C TYR A 132 8.03 5.18 1.21
N ASN A 133 6.93 4.82 0.58
CA ASN A 133 6.26 5.68 -0.39
C ASN A 133 4.79 5.77 0.00
N ARG A 134 4.31 6.96 0.36
CA ARG A 134 2.92 7.19 0.75
C ARG A 134 2.30 8.24 -0.14
N GLN A 135 1.08 8.00 -0.58
CA GLN A 135 0.26 8.93 -1.32
C GLN A 135 -1.08 9.11 -0.62
N ASP A 136 -1.40 10.35 -0.26
CA ASP A 136 -2.71 10.75 0.23
C ASP A 136 -3.31 11.71 -0.79
N SER A 137 -4.51 11.39 -1.24
CA SER A 137 -5.24 12.14 -2.26
C SER A 137 -6.66 12.40 -1.78
N ASP A 138 -7.16 13.59 -2.06
CA ASP A 138 -8.52 14.00 -1.75
C ASP A 138 -9.09 14.73 -2.96
N GLY A 139 -10.41 14.70 -3.08
CA GLY A 139 -11.09 15.41 -4.15
C GLY A 139 -12.58 15.38 -3.98
N TRP A 140 -13.23 16.30 -4.68
CA TRP A 140 -14.67 16.41 -4.70
C TRP A 140 -15.17 16.68 -6.11
N MET A 141 -16.40 16.29 -6.39
CA MET A 141 -17.12 16.71 -7.59
C MET A 141 -18.56 17.04 -7.26
N GLN A 142 -19.04 18.14 -7.84
CA GLN A 142 -20.44 18.54 -7.82
C GLN A 142 -21.10 17.96 -9.06
N VAL A 143 -22.19 17.22 -8.83
CA VAL A 143 -22.92 16.50 -9.87
C VAL A 143 -24.37 16.95 -9.83
N GLU A 144 -24.92 17.22 -11.00
CA GLU A 144 -26.35 17.44 -11.24
C GLU A 144 -26.84 16.32 -12.16
N ASP A 145 -27.70 15.45 -11.63
CA ASP A 145 -28.13 14.22 -12.30
C ASP A 145 -26.94 13.36 -12.75
N HIS A 146 -26.59 13.38 -14.04
CA HIS A 146 -25.45 12.66 -14.64
C HIS A 146 -24.31 13.59 -15.09
N ASN A 147 -24.43 14.90 -14.92
CA ASN A 147 -23.46 15.91 -15.37
C ASN A 147 -22.55 16.36 -14.23
N VAL A 148 -21.24 16.34 -14.48
CA VAL A 148 -20.25 16.92 -13.55
C VAL A 148 -20.13 18.41 -13.83
N LEU A 149 -20.51 19.24 -12.86
CA LEU A 149 -20.50 20.70 -12.98
C LEU A 149 -19.15 21.30 -12.60
N ALA A 150 -18.54 20.76 -11.54
CA ALA A 150 -17.27 21.23 -11.00
C ALA A 150 -16.59 20.11 -10.20
N GLY A 151 -15.29 20.26 -9.97
CA GLY A 151 -14.56 19.41 -9.07
C GLY A 151 -13.14 19.89 -8.85
N GLU A 152 -12.50 19.32 -7.84
CA GLU A 152 -11.12 19.58 -7.48
C GLU A 152 -10.48 18.28 -7.01
N ALA A 153 -9.18 18.12 -7.27
CA ALA A 153 -8.42 17.00 -6.76
C ALA A 153 -7.03 17.45 -6.32
N ARG A 154 -6.60 16.93 -5.17
CA ARG A 154 -5.28 17.16 -4.59
C ARG A 154 -4.59 15.84 -4.30
N THR A 155 -3.28 15.83 -4.39
CA THR A 155 -2.44 14.70 -4.05
C THR A 155 -1.19 15.19 -3.34
N ARG A 156 -0.82 14.50 -2.27
CA ARG A 156 0.48 14.61 -1.63
C ARG A 156 1.16 13.24 -1.66
N GLN A 157 2.31 13.17 -2.29
CA GLN A 157 3.17 11.98 -2.28
C GLN A 157 4.43 12.25 -1.46
N SER A 158 4.79 11.33 -0.59
CA SER A 158 6.00 11.37 0.23
C SER A 158 6.80 10.08 0.02
N LEU A 159 7.99 10.20 -0.56
CA LEU A 159 8.95 9.13 -0.77
C LEU A 159 10.12 9.29 0.21
N ARG A 160 10.55 8.18 0.79
CA ARG A 160 11.78 8.03 1.57
C ARG A 160 12.45 6.72 1.21
N TYR A 161 13.74 6.79 0.90
CA TYR A 161 14.59 5.66 0.53
C TYR A 161 15.83 5.70 1.42
N ILE A 162 16.18 4.57 2.03
CA ILE A 162 17.37 4.42 2.86
C ILE A 162 18.14 3.22 2.34
N ASP A 163 19.45 3.36 2.21
CA ASP A 163 20.37 2.25 1.99
C ASP A 163 21.62 2.43 2.86
N GLU A 164 22.67 1.64 2.57
CA GLU A 164 23.94 1.72 3.27
C GLU A 164 24.75 3.00 2.97
N PHE A 165 24.42 3.71 1.88
CA PHE A 165 25.16 4.89 1.41
C PHE A 165 24.51 6.20 1.85
N GLY A 166 23.22 6.20 2.18
CA GLY A 166 22.56 7.38 2.69
C GLY A 166 21.04 7.29 2.73
N CYS A 167 20.42 8.46 2.63
CA CYS A 167 18.97 8.57 2.66
C CYS A 167 18.49 9.60 1.65
N TYR A 168 17.50 9.26 0.86
CA TYR A 168 16.83 10.17 -0.05
C TYR A 168 15.38 10.36 0.40
N SER A 169 14.90 11.60 0.34
CA SER A 169 13.48 11.89 0.55
C SER A 169 12.97 12.91 -0.47
N ARG A 170 11.71 12.76 -0.87
CA ARG A 170 11.01 13.72 -1.74
C ARG A 170 9.55 13.82 -1.35
N THR A 171 9.03 15.04 -1.29
CA THR A 171 7.60 15.31 -1.12
C THR A 171 7.13 16.12 -2.32
N ILE A 172 6.09 15.63 -2.99
CA ILE A 172 5.43 16.30 -4.10
C ILE A 172 3.98 16.56 -3.69
N VAL A 173 3.51 17.79 -3.91
CA VAL A 173 2.09 18.16 -3.81
C VAL A 173 1.65 18.62 -5.18
N ALA A 174 0.53 18.06 -5.65
CA ALA A 174 -0.09 18.43 -6.90
C ALA A 174 -1.59 18.67 -6.69
N ALA A 175 -2.14 19.65 -7.38
CA ALA A 175 -3.55 19.97 -7.41
C ALA A 175 -4.00 20.16 -8.86
N ASN A 176 -5.16 19.60 -9.21
CA ASN A 176 -5.80 19.77 -10.52
C ASN A 176 -4.89 19.51 -11.74
N GLY A 177 -3.92 18.60 -11.59
CA GLY A 177 -2.97 18.23 -12.66
C GLY A 177 -1.68 19.06 -12.70
N GLU A 178 -1.51 20.05 -11.81
CA GLU A 178 -0.33 20.88 -11.70
C GLU A 178 0.46 20.57 -10.42
N ILE A 179 1.79 20.75 -10.46
CA ILE A 179 2.66 20.56 -9.28
C ILE A 179 2.73 21.89 -8.53
N ASP A 180 2.22 21.90 -7.30
CA ASP A 180 2.26 23.07 -6.40
C ASP A 180 3.57 23.13 -5.62
N GLN A 181 4.09 21.96 -5.22
CA GLN A 181 5.28 21.85 -4.38
C GLN A 181 6.08 20.61 -4.75
N ASP A 182 7.40 20.78 -4.84
CA ASP A 182 8.34 19.68 -4.99
C ASP A 182 9.58 19.97 -4.13
N SER A 183 9.83 19.13 -3.14
CA SER A 183 10.96 19.26 -2.23
C SER A 183 11.66 17.93 -2.11
N SER A 184 12.97 17.90 -2.36
CA SER A 184 13.81 16.72 -2.18
C SER A 184 15.01 17.01 -1.28
N SER A 185 15.56 15.96 -0.69
CA SER A 185 16.71 16.02 0.22
C SER A 185 17.44 14.70 0.24
N ASP A 186 18.78 14.74 0.14
CA ASP A 186 19.69 13.59 0.34
C ASP A 186 19.98 13.32 1.84
N LYS A 187 19.09 13.82 2.70
CA LYS A 187 19.04 13.54 4.14
C LYS A 187 17.59 13.33 4.54
N CYS A 188 17.35 12.35 5.40
CA CYS A 188 16.02 12.13 5.96
C CYS A 188 15.94 12.71 7.37
N PRO A 189 14.81 13.33 7.74
CA PRO A 189 14.59 13.76 9.10
C PRO A 189 14.65 12.54 10.02
N SER A 190 15.48 12.63 11.06
CA SER A 190 15.47 11.66 12.16
C SER A 190 14.06 11.65 12.75
N SER A 191 13.47 10.46 12.94
CA SER A 191 12.22 10.33 13.67
C SER A 191 12.44 10.85 15.09
N SER A 192 12.01 12.08 15.37
CA SER A 192 11.81 12.51 16.75
C SER A 192 10.66 11.68 17.28
N SER A 193 10.98 10.67 18.10
CA SER A 193 10.02 10.01 18.98
C SER A 193 9.31 11.09 19.81
N SER A 194 8.04 11.32 19.51
CA SER A 194 7.08 12.01 20.37
C SER A 194 6.10 10.97 20.90
#